data_AF-A0A420EIJ2-F1
#
_entry.id   AF-A0A420EIJ2-F1
#
_cell.length_a   1.000
_cell.length_b   1.000
_cell.length_c   1.000
_cell.angle_alpha   90.00
_cell.angle_beta   90.00
_cell.angle_gamma   90.00
#
_symmetry.space_group_name_H-M   'P 1'
#
loop_
_entity.id
_entity.type
_entity.pdbx_description
1 polymer ?
#
loop_
_entity_poly.entity_id
_entity_poly.type
_entity_poly.pdbx_seq_one_letter_code
_entity_poly.pdbx_strand_id
1 'polypeptide(L)'
;MNYCDWYKHIGGSTNSKHCLGRAVDIEVPGISNIELATWIRDNLDYDKLILECYRQGEPRSGWVHVGLAQSHKDNRNIALTYSNRVYSQGLVA
;
A
#
# COMPACT_ATOMS: atom_id res chain seq x y z
N MET A 1 13.40 -6.63 -22.05
CA MET A 1 12.29 -6.16 -21.21
C MET A 1 12.55 -6.61 -19.79
N ASN A 2 12.93 -5.69 -18.91
CA ASN A 2 13.01 -5.93 -17.47
C ASN A 2 11.68 -5.49 -16.82
N TYR A 3 11.39 -6.03 -15.63
CA TYR A 3 10.12 -5.87 -14.92
C TYR A 3 9.71 -4.39 -14.73
N CYS A 4 10.69 -3.50 -14.58
CA CYS A 4 10.49 -2.06 -14.42
C CYS A 4 9.88 -1.36 -15.64
N ASP A 5 10.16 -1.85 -16.86
CA ASP A 5 9.66 -1.23 -18.09
C ASP A 5 8.15 -1.44 -18.25
N TRP A 6 7.62 -2.56 -17.78
CA TRP A 6 6.17 -2.81 -17.76
C TRP A 6 5.42 -1.89 -16.81
N TYR A 7 6.00 -1.60 -15.64
CA TYR A 7 5.37 -0.74 -14.62
C TYR A 7 5.18 0.70 -15.12
N LYS A 8 6.09 1.18 -15.98
CA LYS A 8 5.98 2.46 -16.70
C LYS A 8 4.76 2.53 -17.62
N HIS A 9 4.46 1.44 -18.33
CA HIS A 9 3.38 1.41 -19.32
C HIS A 9 1.98 1.42 -18.68
N ILE A 10 1.88 0.99 -17.42
CA ILE A 10 0.64 1.07 -16.62
C ILE A 10 0.57 2.32 -15.72
N GLY A 11 1.43 3.31 -15.95
CA GLY A 11 1.42 4.60 -15.25
C GLY A 11 2.11 4.60 -13.88
N GLY A 12 2.86 3.55 -13.54
CA GLY A 12 3.61 3.46 -12.31
C GLY A 12 4.96 4.17 -12.36
N SER A 13 5.47 4.59 -11.20
CA SER A 13 6.78 5.22 -11.08
C SER A 13 7.92 4.20 -11.21
N THR A 14 8.98 4.53 -11.96
CA THR A 14 10.20 3.69 -12.04
C THR A 14 10.94 3.53 -10.73
N ASN A 15 10.72 4.44 -9.78
CA ASN A 15 11.28 4.35 -8.43
C ASN A 15 10.33 3.59 -7.48
N SER A 16 9.28 2.94 -8.00
CA SER A 16 8.35 2.16 -7.19
C SER A 16 9.07 0.97 -6.54
N LYS A 17 8.76 0.71 -5.28
CA LYS A 17 9.23 -0.49 -4.59
C LYS A 17 8.72 -1.79 -5.23
N HIS A 18 7.62 -1.72 -5.98
CA HIS A 18 7.13 -2.83 -6.80
C HIS A 18 8.19 -3.30 -7.81
N CYS A 19 8.95 -2.36 -8.39
CA CYS A 19 10.05 -2.68 -9.31
C CYS A 19 11.23 -3.41 -8.62
N LEU A 20 11.34 -3.27 -7.30
CA LEU A 20 12.37 -3.92 -6.49
C LEU A 20 11.86 -5.19 -5.78
N GLY A 21 10.60 -5.58 -6.01
CA GLY A 21 9.96 -6.72 -5.32
C GLY A 21 9.76 -6.48 -3.82
N ARG A 22 9.68 -5.21 -3.39
CA ARG A 22 9.57 -4.82 -1.97
C ARG A 22 8.24 -4.19 -1.61
N ALA A 23 7.27 -4.22 -2.51
CA ALA A 23 5.91 -3.81 -2.23
C ALA A 23 4.92 -4.75 -2.90
N VAL A 24 3.72 -4.77 -2.36
CA VAL A 24 2.59 -5.56 -2.85
C VAL A 24 1.31 -4.78 -2.58
N ASP A 25 0.38 -4.88 -3.53
CA ASP A 25 -0.98 -4.38 -3.40
C ASP A 25 -1.85 -5.61 -3.09
N ILE A 26 -2.55 -5.60 -1.95
CA ILE A 26 -3.28 -6.75 -1.43
C ILE A 26 -4.75 -6.40 -1.20
N GLU A 27 -5.61 -7.34 -1.53
CA GLU A 27 -7.00 -7.43 -1.07
C GLU A 27 -7.27 -8.86 -0.58
N VAL A 28 -8.11 -9.03 0.43
CA VAL A 28 -8.51 -10.36 0.93
C VAL A 28 -10.04 -10.50 0.82
N PRO A 29 -10.55 -11.45 0.01
CA PRO A 29 -11.98 -11.66 -0.10
C PRO A 29 -12.64 -11.92 1.26
N GLY A 30 -13.71 -11.16 1.56
CA GLY A 30 -14.45 -11.29 2.81
C GLY A 30 -13.93 -10.46 3.97
N ILE A 31 -12.80 -9.76 3.81
CA ILE A 31 -12.26 -8.79 4.76
C ILE A 31 -12.30 -7.41 4.11
N SER A 32 -12.73 -6.37 4.83
CA SER A 32 -12.66 -5.01 4.28
C SER A 32 -11.22 -4.52 4.18
N ASN A 33 -10.92 -3.65 3.21
CA ASN A 33 -9.57 -3.13 3.04
C ASN A 33 -9.10 -2.29 4.25
N ILE A 34 -10.01 -1.62 4.97
CA ILE A 34 -9.67 -0.91 6.21
C ILE A 34 -9.34 -1.88 7.36
N GLU A 35 -10.07 -2.99 7.50
CA GLU A 35 -9.77 -4.02 8.51
C GLU A 35 -8.43 -4.68 8.21
N LEU A 36 -8.17 -5.03 6.94
CA LEU A 36 -6.91 -5.59 6.52
C LEU A 36 -5.74 -4.63 6.81
N ALA A 37 -5.86 -3.36 6.40
CA ALA A 37 -4.83 -2.36 6.68
C ALA A 37 -4.61 -2.17 8.18
N THR A 38 -5.68 -2.11 8.96
CA THR A 38 -5.61 -1.99 10.43
C THR A 38 -4.88 -3.17 11.05
N TRP A 39 -5.20 -4.40 10.62
CA TRP A 39 -4.52 -5.59 11.11
C TRP A 39 -3.02 -5.58 10.78
N ILE A 40 -2.65 -5.18 9.56
CA ILE A 40 -1.24 -5.08 9.17
C ILE A 40 -0.52 -4.02 10.00
N ARG A 41 -1.14 -2.84 10.18
CA ARG A 41 -0.61 -1.74 11.01
C ARG A 41 -0.26 -2.21 12.42
N ASP A 42 -1.13 -3.02 13.01
CA ASP A 42 -1.05 -3.36 14.43
C ASP A 42 -0.22 -4.63 14.68
N ASN A 43 0.02 -5.47 13.66
CA ASN A 43 0.61 -6.80 13.84
C ASN A 43 1.91 -7.03 13.06
N LEU A 44 2.20 -6.24 12.02
CA LEU A 44 3.35 -6.46 11.14
C LEU A 44 4.29 -5.25 11.11
N ASP A 45 5.55 -5.52 10.78
CA ASP A 45 6.55 -4.49 10.53
C ASP A 45 6.59 -4.12 9.04
N TYR A 46 6.55 -2.82 8.74
CA TYR A 46 6.50 -2.30 7.38
C TYR A 46 7.19 -0.94 7.27
N ASP A 47 7.63 -0.58 6.07
CA ASP A 47 8.13 0.77 5.85
C ASP A 47 6.99 1.76 5.57
N LYS A 48 6.10 1.39 4.64
CA LYS A 48 4.91 2.15 4.29
C LYS A 48 3.72 1.22 4.13
N LEU A 49 2.62 1.58 4.79
CA LEU A 49 1.30 0.99 4.63
C LEU A 49 0.38 2.09 4.12
N ILE A 50 -0.31 1.86 3.01
CA ILE A 50 -1.18 2.87 2.39
C ILE A 50 -2.52 2.23 2.08
N LEU A 51 -3.60 2.83 2.61
CA LEU A 51 -4.95 2.53 2.19
C LEU A 51 -5.25 3.37 0.93
N GLU A 52 -5.14 2.75 -0.25
CA GLU A 52 -5.22 3.46 -1.53
C GLU A 52 -6.63 3.38 -2.11
N CYS A 53 -7.17 4.52 -2.53
CA CYS A 53 -8.45 4.66 -3.23
C CYS A 53 -9.67 4.07 -2.48
N TYR A 54 -9.59 3.96 -1.15
CA TYR A 54 -10.71 3.54 -0.31
C TYR A 54 -11.83 4.59 -0.28
N ARG A 55 -13.07 4.11 -0.31
CA ARG A 55 -14.31 4.87 -0.21
C ARG A 55 -15.04 4.43 1.04
N GLN A 56 -15.31 5.39 1.92
CA GLN A 56 -16.07 5.18 3.15
C GLN A 56 -17.42 4.51 2.85
N GLY A 57 -17.73 3.46 3.59
CA GLY A 57 -18.96 2.68 3.42
C GLY A 57 -18.93 1.65 2.29
N GLU A 58 -17.83 1.55 1.52
CA GLU A 58 -17.63 0.52 0.51
C GLU A 58 -16.43 -0.39 0.87
N PRO A 59 -16.67 -1.51 1.58
CA PRO A 59 -15.60 -2.34 2.16
C PRO A 59 -14.53 -2.85 1.19
N ARG A 60 -14.91 -3.02 -0.08
CA ARG A 60 -14.07 -3.58 -1.17
C ARG A 60 -13.50 -2.51 -2.11
N SER A 61 -13.61 -1.24 -1.74
CA SER A 61 -13.07 -0.15 -2.54
C SER A 61 -11.56 -0.03 -2.30
N GLY A 62 -10.83 0.31 -3.37
CA GLY A 62 -9.38 0.50 -3.28
C GLY A 62 -8.61 -0.79 -3.02
N TRP A 63 -7.42 -0.65 -2.44
CA TRP A 63 -6.55 -1.77 -2.04
C TRP A 63 -5.61 -1.34 -0.91
N VAL A 64 -4.94 -2.32 -0.30
CA VAL A 64 -3.92 -2.08 0.72
C VAL A 64 -2.53 -2.23 0.10
N HIS A 65 -1.81 -1.13 -0.03
CA HIS A 65 -0.41 -1.14 -0.45
C HIS A 65 0.51 -1.31 0.76
N VAL A 66 1.36 -2.33 0.73
CA VAL A 66 2.36 -2.57 1.78
C VAL A 66 3.74 -2.62 1.16
N GLY A 67 4.67 -1.85 1.70
CA GLY A 67 6.05 -1.82 1.26
C GLY A 67 7.05 -1.99 2.41
N LEU A 68 8.12 -2.73 2.15
CA LEU A 68 9.26 -2.92 3.06
C LEU A 68 10.46 -2.07 2.63
N ALA A 69 11.28 -1.66 3.60
CA ALA A 69 12.57 -1.04 3.31
C ALA A 69 13.56 -2.08 2.78
N GLN A 70 14.78 -1.64 2.41
CA GLN A 70 15.83 -2.58 2.00
C GLN A 70 16.25 -3.51 3.14
N SER A 71 16.27 -2.96 4.36
CA SER A 71 16.57 -3.68 5.58
C SER A 71 15.43 -3.44 6.56
N HIS A 72 15.07 -4.46 7.35
CA HIS A 72 14.01 -4.36 8.35
C HIS A 72 14.23 -3.22 9.35
N LYS A 73 15.48 -2.96 9.75
CA LYS A 73 15.82 -1.87 10.68
C LYS A 73 15.48 -0.47 10.15
N ASP A 74 15.29 -0.33 8.84
CA ASP A 74 14.99 0.94 8.18
C ASP A 74 13.48 1.11 7.93
N ASN A 75 12.65 0.16 8.40
CA ASN A 75 11.20 0.26 8.32
C ASN A 75 10.70 1.42 9.19
N ARG A 76 10.01 2.37 8.57
CA ARG A 76 9.49 3.57 9.25
C ARG A 76 8.13 3.39 9.91
N ASN A 77 7.42 2.29 9.63
CA ASN A 77 6.08 2.00 10.14
C ASN A 77 5.06 3.13 9.91
N ILE A 78 5.15 3.79 8.75
CA ILE A 78 4.26 4.91 8.39
C ILE A 78 2.99 4.39 7.74
N ALA A 79 1.84 4.67 8.35
CA ALA A 79 0.52 4.41 7.79
C ALA A 79 -0.06 5.68 7.13
N LEU A 80 -0.58 5.55 5.92
CA LEU A 80 -1.17 6.63 5.12
C LEU A 80 -2.49 6.21 4.50
N THR A 81 -3.26 7.19 4.06
CA THR A 81 -4.39 7.01 3.16
C THR A 81 -4.14 7.82 1.91
N TYR A 82 -4.40 7.24 0.74
CA TYR A 82 -4.29 7.94 -0.53
C TYR A 82 -5.66 7.95 -1.21
N SER A 83 -6.20 9.15 -1.42
CA SER A 83 -7.46 9.32 -2.15
C SER A 83 -7.44 10.64 -2.91
N ASN A 84 -8.01 10.66 -4.11
CA ASN A 84 -8.10 11.86 -4.95
C ASN A 84 -6.77 12.61 -5.13
N ARG A 85 -5.66 11.87 -5.31
CA ARG A 85 -4.29 12.41 -5.45
C ARG A 85 -3.72 13.10 -4.19
N VAL A 86 -4.34 12.92 -3.04
CA VAL A 86 -3.91 13.46 -1.76
C VAL A 86 -3.53 12.33 -0.82
N TYR A 87 -2.43 12.52 -0.10
CA TYR A 87 -2.04 11.67 1.01
C TYR A 87 -2.48 12.28 2.34
N SER A 88 -3.10 11.47 3.19
CA SER A 88 -3.43 11.80 4.58
C SER A 88 -2.66 10.88 5.52
N GLN A 89 -2.30 11.41 6.69
CA GLN A 89 -1.64 10.61 7.73
C GLN A 89 -2.63 9.66 8.40
N GLY A 90 -2.21 8.42 8.63
CA GLY A 90 -3.04 7.38 9.22
C GLY A 90 -4.02 6.73 8.24
N LEU A 91 -4.79 5.78 8.76
CA LEU A 91 -5.85 5.08 8.03
C LEU A 91 -7.16 5.85 8.22
N VAL A 92 -7.64 6.49 7.15
CA VAL A 92 -8.85 7.30 7.12
C VAL A 92 -9.89 6.53 6.31
N ALA A 93 -10.99 6.18 6.97
CA ALA A 93 -12.05 5.34 6.42
C ALA A 93 -13.43 5.87 6.74
#